data_AF-A0A212KYI7-F1
#
_entry.id   AF-A0A212KYI7-F1
#
_cell.length_a   1.000
_cell.length_b   1.000
_cell.length_c   1.000
_cell.angle_alpha   90.00
_cell.angle_beta   90.00
_cell.angle_gamma   90.00
#
_symmetry.space_group_name_H-M   'P 1'
#
loop_
_entity.id
_entity.type
_entity.pdbx_description
1 polymer ?
#
loop_
_entity_poly.entity_id
_entity_poly.type
_entity_poly.pdbx_seq_one_letter_code
_entity_poly.pdbx_strand_id
1 'polypeptide(L)' 'MSNAPKTQNDATWEHLFTKYDILNRIASHGRFEVSALQIKEFREPRLMAKFDHAIDLTP' A
#
# COMPACT_ATOMS: atom_id res chain seq x y z
N MET A 1 9.43 14.55 -10.25
CA MET A 1 8.99 13.16 -10.52
C MET A 1 10.02 12.24 -9.90
N SER A 2 9.81 11.81 -8.66
CA SER A 2 10.81 11.05 -7.90
C SER A 2 11.03 9.69 -8.54
N ASN A 3 12.22 9.47 -9.09
CA ASN A 3 12.63 8.27 -9.82
C ASN A 3 13.02 7.13 -8.85
N ALA A 4 12.15 6.83 -7.87
CA ALA A 4 12.36 5.69 -6.99
C ALA A 4 12.01 4.41 -7.74
N PRO A 5 12.84 3.35 -7.69
CA PRO A 5 12.51 2.09 -8.33
C PRO A 5 11.22 1.55 -7.71
N LYS A 6 10.21 1.28 -8.55
CA LYS A 6 8.95 0.68 -8.11
C LYS A 6 9.26 -0.59 -7.34
N THR A 7 8.96 -0.58 -6.05
CA THR A 7 9.14 -1.76 -5.20
C THR A 7 8.01 -2.74 -5.49
N GLN A 8 8.20 -4.01 -5.13
CA GLN A 8 7.11 -4.99 -5.22
C GLN A 8 5.89 -4.56 -4.39
N ASN A 9 6.10 -3.77 -3.33
CA ASN A 9 5.00 -3.22 -2.54
C ASN A 9 4.16 -2.24 -3.37
N ASP A 10 4.79 -1.36 -4.15
CA ASP A 10 4.09 -0.38 -5.00
C ASP A 10 3.22 -1.07 -6.03
N ALA A 11 3.75 -2.06 -6.75
CA ALA A 11 2.98 -2.84 -7.72
C ALA A 11 1.80 -3.57 -7.04
N THR A 12 2.01 -4.10 -5.84
CA THR A 12 0.94 -4.80 -5.13
C THR A 12 -0.15 -3.85 -4.64
N TRP A 13 0.23 -2.65 -4.17
CA TRP A 13 -0.73 -1.60 -3.85
C TRP A 13 -1.53 -1.20 -5.09
N GLU A 14 -0.88 -0.93 -6.23
CA GLU A 14 -1.57 -0.60 -7.49
C GLU A 14 -2.65 -1.66 -7.83
N HIS A 15 -2.32 -2.94 -7.74
CA HIS A 15 -3.29 -4.02 -7.95
C HIS A 15 -4.44 -4.04 -6.93
N LEU A 16 -4.15 -3.78 -5.65
CA LEU A 16 -5.16 -3.72 -4.59
C LEU A 16 -6.09 -2.51 -4.77
N PHE A 17 -5.54 -1.36 -5.15
CA PHE A 17 -6.28 -0.14 -5.48
C PHE A 17 -7.24 -0.38 -6.66
N THR A 18 -6.77 -1.04 -7.72
CA THR A 18 -7.62 -1.39 -8.87
C THR A 18 -8.67 -2.45 -8.52
N LYS A 19 -8.32 -3.52 -7.80
CA LYS A 19 -9.27 -4.61 -7.48
C LYS A 19 -10.44 -4.15 -6.61
N TYR A 20 -10.18 -3.33 -5.58
CA TYR A 20 -11.22 -2.85 -4.66
C TYR A 20 -11.80 -1.48 -5.02
N ASP A 21 -11.33 -0.89 -6.12
CA ASP A 21 -11.69 0.44 -6.59
C ASP A 21 -11.63 1.48 -5.47
N ILE A 22 -10.49 1.43 -4.78
CA ILE A 22 -10.26 2.17 -3.52
C ILE A 22 -10.41 3.67 -3.76
N LEU A 23 -9.96 4.17 -4.92
CA LEU A 23 -10.08 5.58 -5.29
C LEU A 23 -11.54 6.03 -5.34
N ASN A 24 -12.43 5.27 -5.98
CA ASN A 24 -13.85 5.59 -6.04
C ASN A 24 -14.51 5.51 -4.65
N ARG A 25 -14.11 4.53 -3.83
CA ARG A 25 -14.63 4.41 -2.45
C ARG A 25 -14.17 5.56 -1.56
N ILE A 26 -12.92 6.00 -1.66
CA ILE A 26 -12.43 7.18 -0.94
C ILE A 26 -13.14 8.44 -1.45
N ALA A 27 -13.35 8.58 -2.76
CA ALA A 27 -14.07 9.72 -3.32
C ALA A 27 -15.53 9.79 -2.82
N SER A 28 -16.18 8.64 -2.66
CA SER A 28 -17.58 8.55 -2.20
C SER A 28 -17.75 8.59 -0.68
N HIS A 29 -16.83 7.98 0.08
CA HIS A 29 -16.97 7.77 1.53
C HIS A 29 -15.90 8.48 2.37
N GLY A 30 -14.97 9.19 1.75
CA GLY A 30 -13.86 9.89 2.39
C GLY A 30 -12.72 8.98 2.89
N ARG A 31 -12.98 7.68 3.05
CA ARG A 31 -11.98 6.68 3.46
C ARG A 31 -12.32 5.29 2.93
N PHE A 32 -11.30 4.44 2.87
CA PHE A 32 -11.46 3.01 2.60
C PHE A 32 -10.75 2.21 3.69
N GLU A 33 -11.48 1.33 4.37
CA GLU A 33 -10.92 0.43 5.37
C GLU A 33 -10.51 -0.87 4.68
N VAL A 34 -9.20 -1.13 4.65
CA VAL A 34 -8.65 -2.39 4.15
C VAL A 34 -8.28 -3.30 5.32
N SER A 35 -8.74 -4.54 5.28
CA SER A 35 -8.43 -5.54 6.29
C SER A 35 -7.11 -6.26 5.99
N ALA A 36 -6.43 -6.74 7.03
CA ALA A 36 -5.22 -7.54 6.88
C ALA A 36 -5.45 -8.82 6.04
N LEU A 37 -6.66 -9.36 6.05
CA LEU A 37 -7.06 -10.50 5.21
C LEU A 37 -7.04 -10.15 3.72
N GLN A 38 -7.58 -8.99 3.34
CA GLN A 38 -7.57 -8.51 1.95
C GLN A 38 -6.15 -8.22 1.46
N ILE A 39 -5.29 -7.68 2.33
CA ILE A 39 -3.88 -7.49 2.01
C ILE A 39 -3.17 -8.84 1.84
N LYS A 40 -3.45 -9.80 2.73
CA LYS A 40 -2.86 -11.15 2.72
C LYS A 40 -3.14 -11.95 1.43
N GLU A 41 -4.24 -11.67 0.73
CA GLU A 41 -4.51 -12.25 -0.60
C GLU A 41 -3.41 -11.93 -1.63
N PHE A 42 -2.70 -10.82 -1.43
CA PHE A 42 -1.68 -10.34 -2.34
C PHE A 42 -0.26 -10.43 -1.76
N ARG A 43 -0.09 -10.06 -0.49
CA ARG A 43 1.21 -10.05 0.19
C ARG A 43 1.02 -10.05 1.70
N GLU A 44 1.99 -10.60 2.44
CA GLU A 44 1.94 -10.58 3.90
C GLU A 44 1.77 -9.15 4.44
N PRO A 45 0.74 -8.85 5.28
CA PRO A 45 0.45 -7.51 5.78
C PRO A 45 1.63 -6.86 6.50
N ARG A 46 2.47 -7.66 7.14
CA ARG A 46 3.71 -7.21 7.80
C ARG A 46 4.75 -6.69 6.81
N LEU A 47 4.85 -7.28 5.62
CA LEU A 47 5.76 -6.81 4.56
C LEU A 47 5.23 -5.55 3.88
N MET A 48 3.91 -5.44 3.77
CA MET A 48 3.21 -4.25 3.27
C MET A 48 3.34 -3.05 4.22
N ALA A 49 3.28 -3.30 5.54
CA ALA A 49 3.46 -2.29 6.57
C ALA A 49 4.94 -1.98 6.87
N LYS A 50 5.89 -2.71 6.29
CA LYS A 50 7.34 -2.47 6.45
C LYS A 50 7.81 -1.30 5.59
N PHE A 51 7.13 -0.17 5.70
CA PHE A 51 7.37 1.01 4.89
C PHE A 51 8.19 2.12 5.58
N ASP A 52 8.48 2.04 6.89
CA ASP A 52 8.97 3.23 7.62
C ASP A 52 10.17 3.03 8.58
N HIS A 53 11.16 2.21 8.23
CA HIS A 53 12.50 2.29 8.87
C HIS A 53 13.61 2.62 7.88
N ALA A 54 13.31 3.36 6.81
CA ALA A 54 14.33 3.95 5.94
C ALA A 54 14.78 5.34 6.42
N ILE A 55 14.55 5.67 7.69
CA ILE A 55 15.22 6.80 8.34
C ILE A 55 16.27 6.19 9.27
N ASP A 56 17.40 5.79 8.68
CA ASP A 56 18.67 5.81 9.41
C ASP A 56 18.97 7.29 9.70
N LEU A 57 18.38 7.81 10.77
CA LEU A 57 18.87 9.00 11.45
C LEU A 57 20.14 8.57 12.18
N THR A 58 21.23 8.39 11.43
CA THR A 58 22.56 8.31 12.02
C THR A 58 22.89 9.70 12.60
N PRO A 59 23.28 9.80 13.88
CA PRO A 59 23.69 11.05 14.51
C PRO A 59 24.97 11.64 13.90
#